data_AF-A0A8X6T702-F1
#
_entry.id   AF-A0A8X6T702-F1
#
_cell.length_a   1.000
_cell.length_b   1.000
_cell.length_c   1.000
_cell.angle_alpha   90.00
_cell.angle_beta   90.00
_cell.angle_gamma   90.00
#
_symmetry.space_group_name_H-M   'P 1'
#
loop_
_entity.id
_entity.type
_entity.pdbx_description
1 polymer ?
#
loop_
_entity_poly.entity_id
_entity_poly.type
_entity_poly.pdbx_seq_one_letter_code
_entity_poly.pdbx_strand_id
1 'polypeptide(L)'
;MCSILVLVIFLSSFHQVIHSISPQPGHCVMRNQCKGKFGPTPCVYNGPPKPLDTDVPIDDDMTSLQLLNKLCPEFVHDDDPHVCCTTKQLLAFQEQLGIAEAAGFARCPSCHHNFRQLICFMSCAPWQSRFLNVTKSQWFKTDDGTREVEVVEEIAYHVSELYAYSLYDSCKDLQGLIPGTLFMDFACGSWGSSKCSAENFLDFAGSTPEEGAYSPFKCKYIFHVANEVEVNGHTIYPMKEPHFKCSESPSPDLEVCSCYDCKESCSALSLTPPDIPTIPEPFHIFKRDGPTVVATLIFILFVITITLIFCCHKNPGYSTHQPFSVPASPSGVNLGSLEEIEPLRSKSIPIPTSRTEHRRFSKKLTKIPSKFQMLGSWLENHLETQFMSWGLFVSRKPITIMVLSLFVCSVFSLGLFLNFDVTTNPVDLWVSPGSEARKDMEDYNKHFG
;
A
#
# COMPACT_ATOMS: atom_id res chain seq x y z
N MET A 1 18.32 72.66 -45.36
CA MET A 1 19.13 71.64 -46.09
C MET A 1 20.04 70.81 -45.19
N CYS A 2 20.50 71.30 -44.02
CA CYS A 2 21.40 70.53 -43.14
C CYS A 2 20.72 69.34 -42.42
N SER A 3 19.45 69.48 -41.98
CA SER A 3 18.73 68.38 -41.29
C SER A 3 18.39 67.17 -42.17
N ILE A 4 18.21 67.35 -43.48
CA ILE A 4 17.85 66.25 -44.40
C ILE A 4 19.08 65.38 -44.68
N LEU A 5 20.27 65.99 -44.75
CA LEU A 5 21.52 65.26 -45.00
C LEU A 5 21.89 64.35 -43.82
N VAL A 6 21.64 64.80 -42.58
CA VAL A 6 21.91 64.01 -41.36
C VAL A 6 20.96 62.82 -41.25
N LEU A 7 19.69 62.98 -41.64
CA LEU A 7 18.70 61.89 -41.62
C LEU A 7 19.02 60.80 -42.65
N VAL A 8 19.49 61.18 -43.84
CA VAL A 8 19.87 60.22 -44.90
C VAL A 8 21.14 59.46 -44.53
N ILE A 9 22.13 60.11 -43.89
CA ILE A 9 23.36 59.45 -43.42
C ILE A 9 23.07 58.49 -42.24
N PHE A 10 22.14 58.85 -41.34
CA PHE A 10 21.69 57.94 -40.27
C PHE A 10 20.89 56.74 -40.81
N LEU A 11 20.04 56.94 -41.82
CA LEU A 11 19.28 55.83 -42.43
C LEU A 11 20.17 54.90 -43.26
N SER A 12 21.19 55.42 -43.96
CA SER A 12 22.12 54.60 -44.72
C SER A 12 23.08 53.80 -43.83
N SER A 13 23.46 54.34 -42.67
CA SER A 13 24.28 53.63 -41.67
C SER A 13 23.47 52.59 -40.88
N PHE A 14 22.17 52.79 -40.68
CA PHE A 14 21.29 51.73 -40.13
C PHE A 14 21.01 50.60 -41.13
N HIS A 15 20.99 50.87 -42.44
CA HIS A 15 20.79 49.82 -43.46
C HIS A 15 22.02 48.90 -43.62
N GLN A 16 23.22 49.37 -43.29
CA GLN A 16 24.44 48.55 -43.34
C GLN A 16 24.70 47.74 -42.06
N VAL A 17 23.99 48.03 -40.97
CA VAL A 17 24.16 47.30 -39.68
C VAL A 17 23.15 46.16 -39.51
N ILE A 18 22.09 46.07 -40.33
CA ILE A 18 21.12 44.95 -40.29
C ILE A 18 21.65 43.69 -41.02
N HIS A 19 22.79 43.76 -41.71
CA HIS A 19 23.41 42.59 -42.36
C HIS A 19 24.54 41.93 -41.54
N SER A 20 24.64 42.18 -40.24
CA SER A 20 25.58 41.44 -39.39
C SER A 20 24.97 40.10 -38.94
N ILE A 21 25.50 39.03 -39.54
CA ILE A 21 25.47 37.63 -39.08
C ILE A 21 24.09 36.97 -39.24
N SER A 22 23.77 36.55 -40.47
CA SER A 22 22.92 35.36 -40.63
C SER A 22 23.69 34.20 -40.01
N PRO A 23 23.12 33.46 -39.03
CA PRO A 23 23.60 32.12 -38.73
C PRO A 23 23.64 31.36 -40.06
N GLN A 24 24.68 30.55 -40.30
CA GLN A 24 24.74 29.78 -41.54
C GLN A 24 23.40 29.05 -41.73
N PRO A 25 22.77 29.13 -42.92
CA PRO A 25 21.54 28.40 -43.17
C PRO A 25 21.84 26.91 -42.96
N GLY A 26 21.20 26.32 -41.95
CA GLY A 26 21.37 24.91 -41.66
C GLY A 26 20.89 24.06 -42.83
N HIS A 27 21.37 22.81 -42.88
CA HIS A 27 21.02 21.85 -43.91
C HIS A 27 20.80 20.47 -43.27
N CYS A 28 20.22 19.54 -44.02
CA CYS A 28 20.10 18.15 -43.59
C CYS A 28 21.47 17.50 -43.59
N VAL A 29 21.69 16.55 -42.67
CA VAL A 29 22.89 15.68 -42.68
C VAL A 29 22.52 14.22 -42.96
N MET A 30 21.24 13.88 -42.78
CA MET A 30 20.68 12.57 -43.12
C MET A 30 19.25 12.71 -43.61
N ARG A 31 18.86 11.89 -44.59
CA ARG A 31 17.52 11.84 -45.19
C ARG A 31 17.34 10.52 -45.94
N ASN A 32 16.09 10.09 -46.11
CA ASN A 32 15.69 8.82 -46.72
C ASN A 32 15.99 7.64 -45.82
N GLN A 33 15.32 6.53 -46.11
CA GLN A 33 15.45 5.28 -45.38
C GLN A 33 16.30 4.30 -46.18
N CYS A 34 17.46 3.96 -45.62
CA CYS A 34 18.38 2.95 -46.08
C CYS A 34 18.26 1.68 -45.19
N LYS A 35 18.87 0.59 -45.64
CA LYS A 35 18.95 -0.66 -44.88
C LYS A 35 20.28 -0.71 -44.15
N GLY A 36 20.24 -0.43 -42.84
CA GLY A 36 21.39 -0.55 -41.97
C GLY A 36 21.52 -1.96 -41.37
N LYS A 37 22.52 -2.12 -40.51
CA LYS A 37 22.85 -3.40 -39.86
C LYS A 37 21.72 -3.95 -38.99
N PHE A 38 21.01 -3.07 -38.27
CA PHE A 38 19.97 -3.44 -37.30
C PHE A 38 18.55 -3.11 -37.76
N GLY A 39 18.37 -2.80 -39.05
CA GLY A 39 17.07 -2.46 -39.62
C GLY A 39 17.08 -1.13 -40.38
N PRO A 40 15.90 -0.52 -40.57
CA PRO A 40 15.78 0.72 -41.33
C PRO A 40 16.55 1.86 -40.65
N THR A 41 17.45 2.49 -41.39
CA THR A 41 18.42 3.49 -40.89
C THR A 41 18.49 4.67 -41.87
N PRO A 42 18.71 5.91 -41.42
CA PRO A 42 18.85 7.05 -42.33
C PRO A 42 20.03 6.90 -43.30
N CYS A 43 19.87 7.37 -44.54
CA CYS A 43 20.98 7.54 -45.47
C CYS A 43 21.71 8.86 -45.18
N VAL A 44 23.02 8.93 -45.45
CA VAL A 44 23.77 10.19 -45.41
C VAL A 44 23.25 11.12 -46.50
N TYR A 45 22.93 12.37 -46.12
CA TYR A 45 22.42 13.37 -47.06
C TYR A 45 22.83 14.76 -46.61
N ASN A 46 23.82 15.35 -47.29
CA ASN A 46 24.27 16.71 -47.05
C ASN A 46 23.64 17.66 -48.08
N GLY A 47 22.45 18.17 -47.79
CA GLY A 47 21.72 19.02 -48.72
C GLY A 47 20.56 19.78 -48.08
N PRO A 48 19.88 20.66 -48.85
CA PRO A 48 18.78 21.46 -48.32
C PRO A 48 17.59 20.57 -47.92
N PRO A 49 16.75 21.02 -46.97
CA PRO A 49 15.49 20.35 -46.65
C PRO A 49 14.59 20.29 -47.88
N LYS A 50 13.79 19.23 -47.97
CA LYS A 50 12.91 18.94 -49.11
C LYS A 50 11.46 18.89 -48.67
N PRO A 51 10.50 19.16 -49.56
CA PRO A 51 9.09 18.96 -49.27
C PRO A 51 8.84 17.51 -48.83
N LEU A 52 7.87 17.32 -47.94
CA LEU A 52 7.48 16.00 -47.44
C LEU A 52 6.86 15.17 -48.56
N ASP A 53 7.20 13.89 -48.63
CA ASP A 53 6.73 13.02 -49.73
C ASP A 53 5.22 12.72 -49.56
N THR A 54 4.40 13.07 -50.56
CA THR A 54 2.93 12.95 -50.48
C THR A 54 2.37 11.61 -50.97
N ASP A 55 3.11 10.91 -51.84
CA ASP A 55 2.57 9.75 -52.59
C ASP A 55 2.88 8.40 -51.91
N VAL A 56 3.05 8.39 -50.59
CA VAL A 56 3.35 7.17 -49.83
C VAL A 56 2.05 6.63 -49.24
N PRO A 57 1.65 5.37 -49.54
CA PRO A 57 0.48 4.76 -48.91
C PRO A 57 0.68 4.67 -47.40
N ILE A 58 -0.28 5.20 -46.64
CA ILE A 58 -0.32 5.13 -45.18
C ILE A 58 -1.61 4.38 -44.80
N ASP A 59 -1.53 3.54 -43.77
CA ASP A 59 -2.70 2.87 -43.23
C ASP A 59 -3.74 3.89 -42.73
N ASP A 60 -5.03 3.56 -42.81
CA ASP A 60 -6.16 4.40 -42.37
C ASP A 60 -6.44 5.70 -43.18
N ASP A 61 -6.00 5.80 -44.45
CA ASP A 61 -6.29 6.93 -45.37
C ASP A 61 -5.76 8.30 -44.86
N MET A 62 -4.76 8.26 -43.97
CA MET A 62 -4.08 9.44 -43.42
C MET A 62 -3.05 10.00 -44.41
N THR A 63 -2.95 11.33 -44.51
CA THR A 63 -1.94 12.01 -45.35
C THR A 63 -0.58 12.09 -44.65
N SER A 64 0.51 12.20 -45.43
CA SER A 64 1.87 12.42 -44.88
C SER A 64 1.95 13.65 -43.99
N LEU A 65 1.24 14.73 -44.35
CA LEU A 65 1.19 15.97 -43.56
C LEU A 65 0.48 15.74 -42.22
N GLN A 66 -0.62 14.99 -42.20
CA GLN A 66 -1.30 14.61 -40.94
C GLN A 66 -0.42 13.72 -40.06
N LEU A 67 0.33 12.79 -40.67
CA LEU A 67 1.30 11.96 -39.95
C LEU A 67 2.41 12.83 -39.33
N LEU A 68 2.96 13.78 -40.08
CA LEU A 68 3.93 14.75 -39.57
C LEU A 68 3.33 15.59 -38.45
N ASN A 69 2.10 16.09 -38.60
CA ASN A 69 1.44 16.88 -37.56
C ASN A 69 1.18 16.06 -36.28
N LYS A 70 0.87 14.77 -36.42
CA LYS A 70 0.67 13.87 -35.28
C LYS A 70 1.98 13.59 -34.54
N LEU A 71 3.07 13.32 -35.26
CA LEU A 71 4.33 12.90 -34.66
C LEU A 71 5.27 14.05 -34.32
N CYS A 72 5.34 15.08 -35.16
CA CYS A 72 6.26 16.21 -35.07
C CYS A 72 5.55 17.53 -35.48
N PRO A 73 4.52 17.97 -34.71
CA PRO A 73 3.79 19.21 -34.99
C PRO A 73 4.69 20.45 -35.07
N GLU A 74 5.88 20.41 -34.48
CA GLU A 74 6.85 21.50 -34.52
C GLU A 74 7.32 21.88 -35.93
N PHE A 75 7.16 21.01 -36.92
CA PHE A 75 7.60 21.25 -38.29
C PHE A 75 6.45 21.51 -39.28
N VAL A 76 5.22 21.64 -38.79
CA VAL A 76 4.05 21.97 -39.60
C VAL A 76 3.78 23.47 -39.51
N HIS A 77 4.52 24.24 -40.30
CA HIS A 77 4.39 25.70 -40.35
C HIS A 77 3.53 26.19 -41.53
N ASP A 78 3.57 25.46 -42.65
CA ASP A 78 2.90 25.77 -43.91
C ASP A 78 2.31 24.48 -44.52
N ASP A 79 1.51 24.62 -45.59
CA ASP A 79 0.91 23.49 -46.31
C ASP A 79 1.95 22.57 -47.00
N ASP A 80 3.18 23.05 -47.21
CA ASP A 80 4.29 22.32 -47.83
C ASP A 80 5.58 22.38 -46.97
N PRO A 81 5.62 21.66 -45.84
CA PRO A 81 6.73 21.74 -44.90
C PRO A 81 8.00 21.13 -45.50
N HIS A 82 9.07 21.92 -45.49
CA HIS A 82 10.40 21.47 -45.92
C HIS A 82 11.15 20.87 -44.73
N VAL A 83 11.37 19.56 -44.77
CA VAL A 83 11.92 18.77 -43.66
C VAL A 83 13.08 17.89 -44.11
N CYS A 84 13.85 17.36 -43.15
CA CYS A 84 14.94 16.43 -43.41
C CYS A 84 14.54 14.94 -43.35
N CYS A 85 13.27 14.63 -43.07
CA CYS A 85 12.74 13.27 -43.05
C CYS A 85 11.80 12.96 -44.21
N THR A 86 11.70 11.68 -44.57
CA THR A 86 10.69 11.15 -45.51
C THR A 86 9.50 10.56 -44.78
N THR A 87 8.39 10.37 -45.48
CA THR A 87 7.19 9.74 -44.91
C THR A 87 7.45 8.32 -44.41
N LYS A 88 8.36 7.58 -45.07
CA LYS A 88 8.79 6.26 -44.60
C LYS A 88 9.56 6.30 -43.28
N GLN A 89 10.36 7.35 -43.05
CA GLN A 89 11.05 7.55 -41.77
C GLN A 89 10.06 7.89 -40.65
N LEU A 90 9.02 8.69 -40.95
CA LEU A 90 7.94 8.99 -40.01
C LEU A 90 7.15 7.74 -39.61
N LEU A 91 6.83 6.87 -40.57
CA LEU A 91 6.15 5.59 -40.28
C LEU A 91 7.00 4.68 -39.39
N ALA A 92 8.29 4.56 -39.68
CA ALA A 92 9.21 3.78 -38.84
C ALA A 92 9.33 4.38 -37.43
N PHE A 93 9.34 5.72 -37.32
CA PHE A 93 9.33 6.39 -36.02
C PHE A 93 8.03 6.13 -35.25
N GLN A 94 6.86 6.17 -35.91
CA GLN A 94 5.57 5.84 -35.27
C GLN A 94 5.56 4.43 -34.68
N GLU A 95 6.06 3.45 -35.44
CA GLU A 95 6.14 2.05 -34.97
C GLU A 95 7.04 1.92 -33.75
N GLN A 96 8.24 2.52 -33.79
CA GLN A 96 9.19 2.49 -32.68
C GLN A 96 8.68 3.23 -31.44
N LEU A 97 8.05 4.39 -31.63
CA LEU A 97 7.46 5.15 -30.53
C LEU A 97 6.29 4.38 -29.90
N GLY A 98 5.48 3.69 -30.70
CA GLY A 98 4.38 2.85 -30.22
C GLY A 98 4.83 1.74 -29.26
N ILE A 99 6.02 1.18 -29.45
CA ILE A 99 6.61 0.20 -28.52
C ILE A 99 6.92 0.86 -27.17
N ALA A 100 7.51 2.05 -27.17
CA ALA A 100 7.79 2.80 -25.95
C ALA A 100 6.49 3.21 -25.24
N GLU A 101 5.50 3.70 -25.98
CA GLU A 101 4.17 4.05 -25.47
C GLU A 101 3.51 2.85 -24.77
N ALA A 102 3.53 1.68 -25.43
CA ALA A 102 3.03 0.43 -24.86
C ALA A 102 3.81 0.01 -23.60
N ALA A 103 5.09 0.36 -23.48
CA ALA A 103 5.90 0.11 -22.28
C ALA A 103 5.62 1.07 -21.11
N GLY A 104 4.68 2.01 -21.26
CA GLY A 104 4.23 2.93 -20.22
C GLY A 104 4.67 4.38 -20.45
N PHE A 105 5.39 4.66 -21.53
CA PHE A 105 5.90 6.00 -21.82
C PHE A 105 4.79 7.04 -22.07
N ALA A 106 3.63 6.59 -22.56
CA ALA A 106 2.45 7.44 -22.78
C ALA A 106 1.70 7.84 -21.49
N ARG A 107 2.06 7.29 -20.31
CA ARG A 107 1.38 7.59 -19.04
C ARG A 107 1.63 9.02 -18.54
N CYS A 108 2.71 9.64 -19.01
CA CYS A 108 3.09 11.01 -18.65
C CYS A 108 3.26 11.85 -19.93
N PRO A 109 2.29 12.73 -20.26
CA PRO A 109 2.32 13.51 -21.50
C PRO A 109 3.57 14.37 -21.66
N SER A 110 4.10 14.96 -20.58
CA SER A 110 5.29 15.81 -20.61
C SER A 110 6.56 15.01 -20.98
N CYS A 111 6.76 13.85 -20.36
CA CYS A 111 7.85 12.93 -20.68
C CYS A 111 7.80 12.45 -22.13
N HIS A 112 6.61 12.00 -22.55
CA HIS A 112 6.37 11.58 -23.93
C HIS A 112 6.69 12.71 -24.92
N HIS A 113 6.18 13.91 -24.67
CA HIS A 113 6.43 15.08 -25.50
C HIS A 113 7.92 15.39 -25.64
N ASN A 114 8.65 15.48 -24.52
CA ASN A 114 10.08 15.82 -24.52
C ASN A 114 10.92 14.82 -25.33
N PHE A 115 10.62 13.52 -25.22
CA PHE A 115 11.37 12.49 -25.95
C PHE A 115 10.97 12.41 -27.42
N ARG A 116 9.67 12.49 -27.73
CA ARG A 116 9.18 12.59 -29.10
C ARG A 116 9.82 13.78 -29.81
N GLN A 117 9.86 14.94 -29.15
CA GLN A 117 10.49 16.14 -29.68
C GLN A 117 12.00 15.95 -29.91
N LEU A 118 12.73 15.30 -29.00
CA LEU A 118 14.15 14.97 -29.19
C LEU A 118 14.37 14.17 -30.49
N ILE A 119 13.55 13.13 -30.73
CA ILE A 119 13.67 12.30 -31.93
C ILE A 119 13.19 13.03 -33.19
N CYS A 120 12.15 13.88 -33.08
CA CYS A 120 11.67 14.73 -34.16
C CYS A 120 12.75 15.71 -34.63
N PHE A 121 13.43 16.40 -33.72
CA PHE A 121 14.51 17.33 -34.07
C PHE A 121 15.72 16.59 -34.66
N MET A 122 16.04 15.41 -34.14
CA MET A 122 17.06 14.55 -34.74
C MET A 122 16.71 14.20 -36.20
N SER A 123 15.45 13.83 -36.47
CA SER A 123 15.07 13.17 -37.73
C SER A 123 14.57 14.13 -38.81
N CYS A 124 13.82 15.17 -38.43
CA CYS A 124 13.03 15.98 -39.37
C CYS A 124 13.44 17.45 -39.43
N ALA A 125 14.18 17.98 -38.45
CA ALA A 125 14.51 19.41 -38.40
C ALA A 125 15.19 19.90 -39.70
N PRO A 126 14.77 21.03 -40.30
CA PRO A 126 15.33 21.49 -41.58
C PRO A 126 16.81 21.90 -41.51
N TRP A 127 17.32 22.12 -40.29
CA TRP A 127 18.66 22.63 -39.99
C TRP A 127 19.48 21.68 -39.11
N GLN A 128 19.31 20.37 -39.29
CA GLN A 128 20.02 19.32 -38.54
C GLN A 128 21.52 19.61 -38.32
N SER A 129 22.23 20.10 -39.34
CA SER A 129 23.68 20.35 -39.28
C SER A 129 24.12 21.36 -38.22
N ARG A 130 23.19 22.10 -37.59
CA ARG A 130 23.49 22.99 -36.46
C ARG A 130 23.78 22.26 -35.16
N PHE A 131 23.21 21.06 -34.98
CA PHE A 131 23.32 20.29 -33.73
C PHE A 131 23.64 18.81 -33.95
N LEU A 132 23.72 18.34 -35.20
CA LEU A 132 23.89 16.93 -35.52
C LEU A 132 24.98 16.73 -36.57
N ASN A 133 25.91 15.82 -36.29
CA ASN A 133 27.03 15.49 -37.15
C ASN A 133 27.08 13.98 -37.37
N VAL A 134 27.26 13.51 -38.61
CA VAL A 134 27.54 12.09 -38.88
C VAL A 134 29.01 11.81 -38.55
N THR A 135 29.27 10.96 -37.56
CA THR A 135 30.64 10.60 -37.13
C THR A 135 31.15 9.35 -37.82
N LYS A 136 30.25 8.44 -38.19
CA LYS A 136 30.59 7.21 -38.92
C LYS A 136 29.49 6.84 -39.92
N SER A 137 29.91 6.47 -41.12
CA SER A 137 29.04 5.99 -42.19
C SER A 137 29.67 4.78 -42.89
N GLN A 138 28.83 3.98 -43.56
CA GLN A 138 29.26 2.84 -44.35
C GLN A 138 28.48 2.77 -45.67
N TRP A 139 29.17 2.38 -46.73
CA TRP A 139 28.56 2.18 -48.05
C TRP A 139 27.97 0.78 -48.17
N PHE A 140 26.69 0.70 -48.53
CA PHE A 140 25.98 -0.54 -48.80
C PHE A 140 25.43 -0.55 -50.23
N LYS A 141 25.33 -1.75 -50.83
CA LYS A 141 24.61 -1.91 -52.10
C LYS A 141 23.12 -1.90 -51.84
N THR A 142 22.38 -1.16 -52.66
CA THR A 142 20.91 -1.20 -52.66
C THR A 142 20.41 -2.61 -52.95
N ASP A 143 19.19 -2.95 -52.52
CA ASP A 143 18.59 -4.29 -52.75
C ASP A 143 18.57 -4.68 -54.24
N ASP A 144 18.44 -3.70 -55.15
CA ASP A 144 18.48 -3.92 -56.61
C ASP A 144 19.90 -4.17 -57.17
N GLY A 145 20.94 -4.06 -56.34
CA GLY A 145 22.35 -4.25 -56.71
C GLY A 145 22.95 -3.19 -57.65
N THR A 146 22.16 -2.19 -58.05
CA THR A 146 22.54 -1.22 -59.09
C THR A 146 23.29 0.00 -58.58
N ARG A 147 23.14 0.38 -57.30
CA ARG A 147 23.75 1.57 -56.72
C ARG A 147 24.32 1.28 -55.34
N GLU A 148 25.33 2.05 -54.95
CA GLU A 148 25.83 2.10 -53.58
C GLU A 148 25.23 3.32 -52.89
N VAL A 149 24.76 3.14 -51.67
CA VAL A 149 24.19 4.18 -50.81
C VAL A 149 25.00 4.26 -49.53
N GLU A 150 25.32 5.48 -49.11
CA GLU A 150 26.00 5.74 -47.85
C GLU A 150 24.98 5.77 -46.72
N VAL A 151 25.16 4.88 -45.74
CA VAL A 151 24.25 4.68 -44.61
C VAL A 151 24.92 5.17 -43.34
N VAL A 152 24.14 5.85 -42.50
CA VAL A 152 24.61 6.35 -41.21
C VAL A 152 24.85 5.17 -40.25
N GLU A 153 26.03 5.08 -39.64
CA GLU A 153 26.29 4.10 -38.56
C GLU A 153 26.34 4.76 -37.18
N GLU A 154 26.90 5.97 -37.11
CA GLU A 154 27.01 6.73 -35.87
C GLU A 154 26.81 8.23 -36.13
N ILE A 155 26.07 8.87 -35.22
CA ILE A 155 25.93 10.33 -35.16
C ILE A 155 26.35 10.88 -33.80
N ALA A 156 26.83 12.11 -33.80
CA ALA A 156 26.94 12.95 -32.63
C ALA A 156 25.78 13.95 -32.61
N TYR A 157 24.92 13.85 -31.59
CA TYR A 157 23.79 14.74 -31.40
C TYR A 157 24.06 15.65 -30.19
N HIS A 158 24.26 16.94 -30.46
CA HIS A 158 24.52 17.96 -29.48
C HIS A 158 23.21 18.52 -28.91
N VAL A 159 23.02 18.38 -27.60
CA VAL A 159 21.77 18.74 -26.91
C VAL A 159 22.09 19.64 -25.73
N SER A 160 21.21 20.58 -25.43
CA SER A 160 21.28 21.39 -24.21
C SER A 160 21.23 20.48 -22.97
N GLU A 161 22.14 20.67 -22.02
CA GLU A 161 22.17 19.93 -20.76
C GLU A 161 20.83 20.07 -20.03
N LEU A 162 20.30 21.30 -19.94
CA LEU A 162 19.00 21.56 -19.32
C LEU A 162 17.86 20.74 -19.95
N TYR A 163 17.86 20.59 -21.28
CA TYR A 163 16.84 19.80 -21.99
C TYR A 163 16.98 18.32 -21.65
N ALA A 164 18.20 17.77 -21.70
CA ALA A 164 18.47 16.37 -21.41
C ALA A 164 18.08 15.99 -19.97
N TYR A 165 18.43 16.84 -19.00
CA TYR A 165 18.06 16.63 -17.61
C TYR A 165 16.56 16.77 -17.38
N SER A 166 15.89 17.77 -17.97
CA SER A 166 14.44 17.90 -17.86
C SER A 166 13.69 16.73 -18.48
N LEU A 167 14.18 16.21 -19.61
CA LEU A 167 13.64 15.00 -20.21
C LEU A 167 13.75 13.82 -19.24
N TYR A 168 14.94 13.55 -18.70
CA TYR A 168 15.13 12.48 -17.72
C TYR A 168 14.27 12.66 -16.47
N ASP A 169 14.25 13.87 -15.88
CA ASP A 169 13.49 14.18 -14.67
C ASP A 169 11.99 14.05 -14.87
N SER A 170 11.48 14.40 -16.05
CA SER A 170 10.08 14.17 -16.40
C SER A 170 9.72 12.69 -16.49
N CYS A 171 10.71 11.81 -16.67
CA CYS A 171 10.53 10.39 -16.94
C CYS A 171 10.91 9.44 -15.78
N LYS A 172 11.73 9.89 -14.81
CA LYS A 172 12.43 9.00 -13.86
C LYS A 172 11.52 8.24 -12.87
N ASP A 173 10.38 8.82 -12.51
CA ASP A 173 9.41 8.21 -11.58
C ASP A 173 8.24 7.50 -12.30
N LEU A 174 8.27 7.42 -13.65
CA LEU A 174 7.24 6.70 -14.39
C LEU A 174 7.20 5.23 -14.02
N GLN A 175 5.99 4.74 -13.89
CA GLN A 175 5.72 3.38 -13.46
C GLN A 175 5.80 2.45 -14.67
N GLY A 176 6.46 1.31 -14.49
CA GLY A 176 6.60 0.29 -15.51
C GLY A 176 5.29 -0.48 -15.75
N LEU A 177 5.36 -1.44 -16.67
CA LEU A 177 4.26 -2.36 -16.96
C LEU A 177 3.95 -3.32 -15.81
N ILE A 178 4.96 -3.63 -14.99
CA ILE A 178 4.84 -4.56 -13.86
C ILE A 178 4.64 -3.74 -12.59
N PRO A 179 3.61 -4.00 -11.78
CA PRO A 179 3.41 -3.30 -10.52
C PRO A 179 4.68 -3.35 -9.64
N GLY A 180 5.13 -2.17 -9.20
CA GLY A 180 6.34 -2.04 -8.37
C GLY A 180 7.65 -1.86 -9.13
N THR A 181 7.66 -1.87 -10.47
CA THR A 181 8.84 -1.49 -11.27
C THR A 181 8.68 -0.11 -11.88
N LEU A 182 9.79 0.52 -12.25
CA LEU A 182 9.83 1.81 -12.95
C LEU A 182 10.11 1.60 -14.44
N PHE A 183 9.64 2.52 -15.27
CA PHE A 183 9.95 2.53 -16.71
C PHE A 183 11.47 2.52 -16.96
N MET A 184 12.22 3.27 -16.15
CA MET A 184 13.68 3.32 -16.21
C MET A 184 14.38 2.00 -15.90
N ASP A 185 13.71 1.01 -15.31
CA ASP A 185 14.27 -0.35 -15.18
C ASP A 185 14.46 -1.04 -16.54
N PHE A 186 13.67 -0.64 -17.53
CA PHE A 186 13.72 -1.19 -18.90
C PHE A 186 14.38 -0.21 -19.87
N ALA A 187 14.28 1.09 -19.61
CA ALA A 187 14.77 2.14 -20.50
C ALA A 187 16.16 2.69 -20.14
N CYS A 188 16.84 2.10 -19.16
CA CYS A 188 18.18 2.52 -18.74
C CYS A 188 19.18 1.35 -18.69
N GLY A 189 19.01 0.37 -19.58
CA GLY A 189 19.93 -0.75 -19.77
C GLY A 189 20.35 -1.45 -18.48
N SER A 190 21.65 -1.73 -18.36
CA SER A 190 22.21 -2.46 -17.21
C SER A 190 22.18 -1.69 -15.88
N TRP A 191 21.97 -0.37 -15.92
CA TRP A 191 21.93 0.47 -14.72
C TRP A 191 20.60 0.32 -13.97
N GLY A 192 19.52 0.05 -14.70
CA GLY A 192 18.15 0.07 -14.18
C GLY A 192 17.77 1.43 -13.56
N SER A 193 16.59 1.54 -12.94
CA SER A 193 16.14 2.81 -12.35
C SER A 193 17.07 3.31 -11.23
N SER A 194 17.62 2.41 -10.42
CA SER A 194 18.41 2.74 -9.22
C SER A 194 19.72 3.51 -9.48
N LYS A 195 20.30 3.36 -10.66
CA LYS A 195 21.56 4.02 -11.06
C LYS A 195 21.43 4.76 -12.39
N CYS A 196 20.20 5.03 -12.82
CA CYS A 196 19.96 5.78 -14.03
C CYS A 196 20.25 7.27 -13.81
N SER A 197 20.80 7.93 -14.83
CA SER A 197 20.94 9.38 -14.92
C SER A 197 20.54 9.82 -16.33
N ALA A 198 20.48 11.13 -16.60
CA ALA A 198 20.14 11.63 -17.93
C ALA A 198 21.11 11.11 -19.00
N GLU A 199 22.40 11.01 -18.67
CA GLU A 199 23.44 10.46 -19.53
C GLU A 199 23.20 8.97 -19.81
N ASN A 200 22.97 8.16 -18.77
CA ASN A 200 22.76 6.72 -18.96
C ASN A 200 21.45 6.42 -19.72
N PHE A 201 20.40 7.20 -19.48
CA PHE A 201 19.13 7.09 -20.20
C PHE A 201 19.31 7.39 -21.69
N LEU A 202 19.94 8.52 -22.04
CA LEU A 202 20.15 8.89 -23.43
C LEU A 202 21.21 8.03 -24.13
N ASP A 203 22.25 7.57 -23.43
CA ASP A 203 23.19 6.59 -23.97
C ASP A 203 22.47 5.27 -24.30
N PHE A 204 21.58 4.79 -23.43
CA PHE A 204 20.77 3.60 -23.74
C PHE A 204 19.83 3.86 -24.93
N ALA A 205 19.12 4.99 -24.96
CA ALA A 205 18.23 5.36 -26.06
C ALA A 205 18.95 5.46 -27.41
N GLY A 206 20.23 5.83 -27.40
CA GLY A 206 21.08 5.92 -28.59
C GLY A 206 21.92 4.68 -28.87
N SER A 207 21.85 3.63 -28.05
CA SER A 207 22.68 2.43 -28.19
C SER A 207 22.03 1.39 -29.10
N THR A 208 22.87 0.64 -29.79
CA THR A 208 22.46 -0.38 -30.77
C THR A 208 22.10 -1.73 -30.12
N PRO A 209 21.43 -2.65 -30.83
CA PRO A 209 21.23 -4.02 -30.34
C PRO A 209 22.50 -4.78 -29.96
N GLU A 210 23.64 -4.49 -30.59
CA GLU A 210 24.94 -5.06 -30.18
C GLU A 210 25.41 -4.56 -28.81
N GLU A 211 24.99 -3.38 -28.40
CA GLU A 211 25.24 -2.79 -27.09
C GLU A 211 24.12 -3.14 -26.07
N GLY A 212 23.13 -3.93 -26.47
CA GLY A 212 22.03 -4.38 -25.62
C GLY A 212 20.82 -3.44 -25.56
N ALA A 213 20.65 -2.54 -26.54
CA ALA A 213 19.54 -1.59 -26.62
C ALA A 213 18.78 -1.69 -27.95
N TYR A 214 18.03 -0.66 -28.35
CA TYR A 214 17.03 -0.76 -29.44
C TYR A 214 17.29 0.16 -30.65
N SER A 215 18.27 1.08 -30.59
CA SER A 215 18.48 2.06 -31.67
C SER A 215 19.02 1.38 -32.94
N PRO A 216 18.48 1.67 -34.15
CA PRO A 216 18.95 1.04 -35.39
C PRO A 216 20.38 1.43 -35.79
N PHE A 217 20.90 2.53 -35.24
CA PHE A 217 22.28 3.03 -35.40
C PHE A 217 22.71 3.75 -34.13
N LYS A 218 24.02 3.97 -33.92
CA LYS A 218 24.50 4.61 -32.69
C LYS A 218 24.21 6.11 -32.73
N CYS A 219 23.50 6.62 -31.73
CA CYS A 219 23.32 8.04 -31.49
C CYS A 219 24.04 8.44 -30.21
N LYS A 220 25.12 9.23 -30.35
CA LYS A 220 25.89 9.73 -29.22
C LYS A 220 25.38 11.11 -28.82
N TYR A 221 24.63 11.17 -27.72
CA TYR A 221 24.18 12.44 -27.15
C TYR A 221 25.32 13.13 -26.41
N ILE A 222 25.55 14.41 -26.70
CA ILE A 222 26.60 15.23 -26.11
C ILE A 222 25.95 16.45 -25.48
N PHE A 223 26.03 16.56 -24.15
CA PHE A 223 25.36 17.62 -23.40
C PHE A 223 26.22 18.87 -23.34
N HIS A 224 25.58 20.02 -23.52
CA HIS A 224 26.24 21.32 -23.49
C HIS A 224 25.47 22.30 -22.63
N VAL A 225 26.19 23.03 -21.78
CA VAL A 225 25.63 24.11 -20.95
C VAL A 225 25.48 25.40 -21.76
N ALA A 226 26.42 25.68 -22.66
CA ALA A 226 26.41 26.85 -23.52
C ALA A 226 25.48 26.66 -24.72
N ASN A 227 24.87 27.75 -25.19
CA ASN A 227 23.99 27.74 -26.37
C ASN A 227 24.77 27.68 -27.70
N GLU A 228 26.08 27.91 -27.65
CA GLU A 228 26.98 27.91 -28.80
C GLU A 228 28.32 27.35 -28.36
N VAL A 229 28.83 26.37 -29.12
CA VAL A 229 30.06 25.64 -28.80
C VAL A 229 30.86 25.44 -30.07
N GLU A 230 32.17 25.71 -30.02
CA GLU A 230 33.07 25.34 -31.12
C GLU A 230 33.55 23.92 -30.94
N VAL A 231 33.24 23.06 -31.92
CA VAL A 231 33.71 21.68 -31.99
C VAL A 231 34.47 21.50 -33.29
N ASN A 232 35.77 21.17 -33.21
CA ASN A 232 36.63 20.97 -34.38
C ASN A 232 36.65 22.14 -35.38
N GLY A 233 36.54 23.39 -34.89
CA GLY A 233 36.51 24.59 -35.74
C GLY A 233 35.16 24.88 -36.40
N HIS A 234 34.10 24.14 -36.04
CA HIS A 234 32.74 24.38 -36.45
C HIS A 234 31.89 24.86 -35.27
N THR A 235 31.08 25.89 -35.50
CA THR A 235 30.12 26.38 -34.51
C THR A 235 28.90 25.47 -34.47
N ILE A 236 28.66 24.84 -33.33
CA ILE A 236 27.50 24.01 -33.03
C ILE A 236 26.55 24.78 -32.12
N TYR A 237 25.27 24.70 -32.42
CA TYR A 237 24.18 25.25 -31.61
C TYR A 237 23.38 24.07 -31.06
N PRO A 238 23.67 23.59 -29.83
CA PRO A 238 23.00 22.43 -29.25
C PRO A 238 21.48 22.58 -29.30
N MET A 239 20.77 21.48 -29.56
CA MET A 239 19.30 21.47 -29.58
C MET A 239 18.77 21.96 -28.23
N LYS A 240 17.98 23.03 -28.27
CA LYS A 240 17.48 23.72 -27.08
C LYS A 240 16.07 24.22 -27.36
N GLU A 241 15.13 23.31 -27.26
CA GLU A 241 13.72 23.59 -27.50
C GLU A 241 12.93 23.63 -26.19
N PRO A 242 11.69 24.17 -26.21
CA PRO A 242 10.82 24.15 -25.04
C PRO A 242 10.58 22.73 -24.54
N HIS A 243 10.85 22.51 -23.26
CA HIS A 243 10.71 21.23 -22.58
C HIS A 243 9.87 21.43 -21.32
N PHE A 244 9.15 20.40 -20.93
CA PHE A 244 8.16 20.46 -19.86
C PHE A 244 8.55 19.55 -18.70
N LYS A 245 8.39 20.03 -17.48
CA LYS A 245 8.47 19.16 -16.29
C LYS A 245 7.26 18.22 -16.25
N CYS A 246 7.34 17.15 -15.46
CA CYS A 246 6.19 16.24 -15.31
C CYS A 246 4.98 16.90 -14.61
N SER A 247 5.21 17.98 -13.86
CA SER A 247 4.20 18.84 -13.25
C SER A 247 3.61 19.91 -14.20
N GLU A 248 4.09 19.98 -15.44
CA GLU A 248 3.67 20.93 -16.46
C GLU A 248 3.00 20.19 -17.62
N SER A 249 1.97 20.81 -18.21
CA SER A 249 1.31 20.24 -19.38
C SER A 249 1.97 20.76 -20.67
N PRO A 250 2.30 19.87 -21.62
CA PRO A 250 2.89 20.27 -22.90
C PRO A 250 1.92 20.98 -23.85
N SER A 251 0.60 20.84 -23.66
CA SER A 251 -0.41 21.55 -24.45
C SER A 251 -1.68 21.83 -23.63
N PRO A 252 -2.48 22.84 -24.00
CA PRO A 252 -3.71 23.17 -23.27
C PRO A 252 -4.75 22.04 -23.20
N ASP A 253 -4.71 21.13 -24.17
CA ASP A 253 -5.66 20.00 -24.28
C ASP A 253 -5.19 18.75 -23.52
N LEU A 254 -3.96 18.75 -23.00
CA LEU A 254 -3.38 17.64 -22.26
C LEU A 254 -3.36 17.93 -20.76
N GLU A 255 -3.53 16.89 -19.96
CA GLU A 255 -3.38 16.95 -18.50
C GLU A 255 -1.90 16.82 -18.09
N VAL A 256 -1.59 17.26 -16.87
CA VAL A 256 -0.28 17.00 -16.23
C VAL A 256 -0.13 15.52 -15.88
N CYS A 257 1.10 15.06 -15.67
CA CYS A 257 1.34 13.66 -15.29
C CYS A 257 0.69 13.33 -13.94
N SER A 258 0.26 12.08 -13.77
CA SER A 258 -0.36 11.63 -12.52
C SER A 258 0.62 11.72 -11.35
N CYS A 259 0.12 11.98 -10.12
CA CYS A 259 0.95 11.96 -8.91
C CYS A 259 1.67 10.61 -8.67
N TYR A 260 1.09 9.52 -9.17
CA TYR A 260 1.67 8.18 -9.08
C TYR A 260 2.89 8.00 -10.00
N ASP A 261 2.89 8.69 -11.15
CA ASP A 261 3.98 8.67 -12.14
C ASP A 261 4.97 9.85 -11.98
N CYS A 262 4.57 10.89 -11.24
CA CYS A 262 5.38 12.10 -11.00
C CYS A 262 5.03 12.71 -9.64
N LYS A 263 5.97 12.67 -8.70
CA LYS A 263 5.78 13.24 -7.35
C LYS A 263 5.59 14.75 -7.36
N GLU A 264 6.18 15.45 -8.34
CA GLU A 264 6.05 16.91 -8.48
C GLU A 264 4.63 17.34 -8.89
N SER A 265 3.84 16.44 -9.48
CA SER A 265 2.44 16.68 -9.83
C SER A 265 1.48 16.48 -8.64
N CYS A 266 1.97 15.99 -7.50
CA CYS A 266 1.13 15.74 -6.33
C CYS A 266 0.65 17.04 -5.68
N SER A 267 -0.64 17.08 -5.34
CA SER A 267 -1.16 18.13 -4.45
C SER A 267 -0.56 17.98 -3.04
N ALA A 268 -0.49 19.08 -2.29
CA ALA A 268 -0.03 19.03 -0.90
C ALA A 268 -0.87 18.09 -0.01
N LEU A 269 -2.16 17.90 -0.32
CA LEU A 269 -3.07 16.99 0.39
C LEU A 269 -2.79 15.51 0.09
N SER A 270 -2.35 15.17 -1.13
CA SER A 270 -1.94 13.80 -1.47
C SER A 270 -0.62 13.37 -0.82
N LEU A 271 0.17 14.32 -0.32
CA LEU A 271 1.44 14.06 0.37
C LEU A 271 1.26 13.85 1.88
N THR A 272 0.07 14.15 2.44
CA THR A 272 -0.20 13.85 3.85
C THR A 272 -0.55 12.36 4.00
N PRO A 273 0.09 11.64 4.94
CA PRO A 273 -0.25 10.24 5.20
C PRO A 273 -1.74 10.11 5.46
N PRO A 274 -2.42 9.08 4.91
CA PRO A 274 -3.83 8.87 5.22
C PRO A 274 -4.01 8.69 6.72
N ASP A 275 -5.08 9.26 7.27
CA ASP A 275 -5.47 9.02 8.66
C ASP A 275 -5.84 7.53 8.80
N ILE A 276 -4.85 6.73 9.20
CA ILE A 276 -5.07 5.31 9.50
C ILE A 276 -6.07 5.28 10.66
N PRO A 277 -7.21 4.56 10.54
CA PRO A 277 -8.17 4.47 11.62
C PRO A 277 -7.42 3.98 12.86
N THR A 278 -7.46 4.78 13.91
CA THR A 278 -6.78 4.48 15.18
C THR A 278 -7.21 3.09 15.62
N ILE A 279 -6.23 2.23 15.95
CA ILE A 279 -6.43 0.92 16.56
C ILE A 279 -7.58 1.05 17.58
N PRO A 280 -8.62 0.19 17.52
CA PRO A 280 -9.81 0.37 18.36
C PRO A 280 -9.36 0.57 19.81
N GLU A 281 -9.77 1.71 20.37
CA GLU A 281 -9.32 2.10 21.70
C GLU A 281 -9.59 0.96 22.69
N PRO A 282 -8.63 0.65 23.58
CA PRO A 282 -8.84 -0.38 24.58
C PRO A 282 -10.12 -0.08 25.37
N PHE A 283 -10.85 -1.13 25.74
CA PHE A 283 -12.13 -0.98 26.43
C PHE A 283 -11.98 -0.13 27.70
N HIS A 284 -12.50 1.10 27.66
CA HIS A 284 -12.43 2.07 28.75
C HIS A 284 -13.82 2.41 29.28
N ILE A 285 -13.93 2.52 30.60
CA ILE A 285 -15.10 3.07 31.29
C ILE A 285 -14.61 4.25 32.13
N PHE A 286 -15.17 5.45 31.93
CA PHE A 286 -14.75 6.69 32.61
C PHE A 286 -13.22 6.97 32.53
N LYS A 287 -12.60 6.79 31.37
CA LYS A 287 -11.14 6.99 31.16
C LYS A 287 -10.24 6.12 32.04
N ARG A 288 -10.74 4.99 32.53
CA ARG A 288 -9.96 3.93 33.17
C ARG A 288 -10.18 2.63 32.43
N ASP A 289 -9.26 1.69 32.56
CA ASP A 289 -9.40 0.34 31.99
C ASP A 289 -10.73 -0.26 32.44
N GLY A 290 -11.61 -0.54 31.49
CA GLY A 290 -12.94 -1.09 31.73
C GLY A 290 -12.91 -2.37 32.58
N PRO A 291 -11.97 -3.32 32.36
CA PRO A 291 -11.85 -4.50 33.20
C PRO A 291 -11.59 -4.16 34.68
N THR A 292 -10.78 -3.14 34.95
CA THR A 292 -10.46 -2.68 36.31
C THR A 292 -11.68 -2.08 37.00
N VAL A 293 -12.48 -1.30 36.27
CA VAL A 293 -13.73 -0.73 36.81
C VAL A 293 -14.73 -1.84 37.15
N VAL A 294 -14.94 -2.79 36.23
CA VAL A 294 -15.85 -3.93 36.45
C VAL A 294 -15.38 -4.80 37.64
N ALA A 295 -14.09 -5.14 37.71
CA ALA A 295 -13.53 -5.92 38.81
C ALA A 295 -13.72 -5.22 40.17
N THR A 296 -13.52 -3.90 40.21
CA THR A 296 -13.70 -3.10 41.44
C THR A 296 -15.16 -3.10 41.91
N LEU A 297 -16.11 -2.97 40.98
CA LEU A 297 -17.54 -3.02 41.31
C LEU A 297 -17.94 -4.39 41.86
N ILE A 298 -17.46 -5.48 41.26
CA ILE A 298 -17.70 -6.85 41.74
C ILE A 298 -17.13 -7.02 43.16
N PHE A 299 -15.91 -6.53 43.40
CA PHE A 299 -15.28 -6.61 44.73
C PHE A 299 -16.05 -5.84 45.80
N ILE A 300 -16.48 -4.61 45.50
CA ILE A 300 -17.29 -3.80 46.43
C ILE A 300 -18.59 -4.52 46.77
N LEU A 301 -19.29 -5.06 45.76
CA LEU A 301 -20.53 -5.80 45.98
C LEU A 301 -20.28 -7.02 46.88
N PHE A 302 -19.20 -7.76 46.66
CA PHE A 302 -18.81 -8.89 47.51
C PHE A 302 -18.50 -8.49 48.96
N VAL A 303 -17.79 -7.37 49.18
CA VAL A 303 -17.51 -6.89 50.54
C VAL A 303 -18.79 -6.43 51.24
N ILE A 304 -19.69 -5.76 50.52
CA ILE A 304 -20.98 -5.34 51.07
C ILE A 304 -21.81 -6.55 51.47
N THR A 305 -21.92 -7.58 50.61
CA THR A 305 -22.71 -8.78 50.94
C THR A 305 -22.14 -9.49 52.16
N ILE A 306 -20.81 -9.68 52.24
CA ILE A 306 -20.16 -10.26 53.42
C ILE A 306 -20.43 -9.42 54.67
N THR A 307 -20.24 -8.10 54.58
CA THR A 307 -20.43 -7.20 55.73
C THR A 307 -21.88 -7.21 56.21
N LEU A 308 -22.85 -7.22 55.30
CA LEU A 308 -24.27 -7.36 55.64
C LEU A 308 -24.55 -8.70 56.33
N ILE A 309 -23.97 -9.80 55.84
CA ILE A 309 -24.12 -11.12 56.49
C ILE A 309 -23.55 -11.07 57.92
N PHE A 310 -22.33 -10.54 58.12
CA PHE A 310 -21.72 -10.45 59.44
C PHE A 310 -22.43 -9.47 60.39
N CYS A 311 -22.92 -8.33 59.89
CA CYS A 311 -23.68 -7.36 60.68
C CYS A 311 -25.06 -7.90 61.07
N CYS A 312 -25.74 -8.59 60.16
CA CYS A 312 -26.99 -9.30 60.46
C CYS A 312 -26.80 -10.50 61.40
N HIS A 313 -25.58 -11.04 61.51
CA HIS A 313 -25.24 -12.15 62.42
C HIS A 313 -24.68 -11.69 63.78
N LYS A 314 -24.48 -10.39 64.02
CA LYS A 314 -24.00 -9.88 65.31
C LYS A 314 -25.13 -9.93 66.35
N ASN A 315 -25.22 -11.03 67.09
CA ASN A 315 -26.11 -11.18 68.25
C ASN A 315 -25.85 -10.07 69.30
N PRO A 316 -26.89 -9.45 69.87
CA PRO A 316 -26.75 -8.48 70.95
C PRO A 316 -26.51 -9.25 72.26
N GLY A 317 -25.39 -8.98 72.92
CA GLY A 317 -25.08 -9.64 74.18
C GLY A 317 -23.75 -9.21 74.80
N TYR A 318 -23.61 -7.92 75.09
CA TYR A 318 -22.61 -7.45 76.04
C TYR A 318 -23.30 -6.48 76.99
N SER A 319 -23.64 -6.96 78.20
CA SER A 319 -24.10 -6.08 79.29
C SER A 319 -23.00 -5.90 80.32
N THR A 320 -22.74 -4.63 80.54
CA THR A 320 -21.92 -3.91 81.52
C THR A 320 -21.97 -4.48 82.94
N HIS A 321 -20.81 -4.69 83.55
CA HIS A 321 -20.66 -4.96 84.99
C HIS A 321 -20.78 -3.66 85.82
N GLN A 322 -21.48 -3.72 86.96
CA GLN A 322 -21.30 -2.80 88.09
C GLN A 322 -21.11 -3.57 89.41
N PRO A 323 -20.44 -2.97 90.42
CA PRO A 323 -19.77 -3.69 91.51
C PRO A 323 -20.49 -3.57 92.87
N PHE A 324 -20.42 -4.60 93.73
CA PHE A 324 -20.44 -4.40 95.19
C PHE A 324 -19.95 -5.59 96.04
N SER A 325 -19.00 -5.25 96.93
CA SER A 325 -18.57 -5.74 98.26
C SER A 325 -18.46 -7.22 98.68
N VAL A 326 -17.29 -7.49 99.24
CA VAL A 326 -16.77 -8.65 100.01
C VAL A 326 -17.45 -8.78 101.39
N PRO A 327 -17.51 -9.98 102.00
CA PRO A 327 -16.63 -10.20 103.16
C PRO A 327 -15.91 -11.57 103.19
N ALA A 328 -14.64 -11.49 103.60
CA ALA A 328 -13.83 -12.43 104.38
C ALA A 328 -13.60 -13.89 103.93
N SER A 329 -12.32 -14.14 103.57
CA SER A 329 -11.54 -15.40 103.63
C SER A 329 -11.40 -15.92 105.09
N PRO A 330 -10.75 -17.07 105.41
CA PRO A 330 -9.89 -17.96 104.58
C PRO A 330 -10.22 -19.48 104.80
N SER A 331 -9.61 -20.52 104.24
CA SER A 331 -8.24 -20.84 103.78
C SER A 331 -8.27 -22.16 102.97
N GLY A 332 -7.23 -22.44 102.17
CA GLY A 332 -6.84 -23.81 101.74
C GLY A 332 -7.14 -24.14 100.28
N VAL A 333 -6.40 -23.66 99.27
CA VAL A 333 -5.08 -24.11 98.74
C VAL A 333 -5.05 -25.52 98.10
N ASN A 334 -4.45 -25.56 96.89
CA ASN A 334 -4.01 -26.67 96.01
C ASN A 334 -4.96 -26.96 94.85
N LEU A 335 -4.73 -26.56 93.59
CA LEU A 335 -3.53 -26.48 92.70
C LEU A 335 -3.10 -27.84 92.12
N GLY A 336 -3.12 -27.92 90.78
CA GLY A 336 -2.60 -29.01 89.96
C GLY A 336 -3.59 -30.17 89.80
N SER A 337 -3.65 -30.92 88.72
CA SER A 337 -2.83 -31.07 87.50
C SER A 337 -3.70 -31.99 86.61
N LEU A 338 -3.93 -31.69 85.33
CA LEU A 338 -3.20 -32.25 84.16
C LEU A 338 -3.24 -33.79 84.08
N GLU A 339 -3.37 -34.29 82.85
CA GLU A 339 -3.51 -35.68 82.37
C GLU A 339 -4.98 -36.15 82.31
N GLU A 340 -5.65 -36.13 81.15
CA GLU A 340 -5.38 -36.91 79.92
C GLU A 340 -5.34 -38.43 80.18
N ILE A 341 -6.05 -39.15 79.32
CA ILE A 341 -6.10 -40.60 79.03
C ILE A 341 -7.54 -41.14 79.14
N GLU A 342 -8.27 -41.05 78.03
CA GLU A 342 -9.07 -42.17 77.53
C GLU A 342 -8.14 -43.38 77.31
N PRO A 343 -8.55 -44.67 77.46
CA PRO A 343 -9.75 -45.16 76.78
C PRO A 343 -10.52 -46.34 77.44
N LEU A 344 -11.73 -46.56 76.92
CA LEU A 344 -12.41 -47.84 76.71
C LEU A 344 -12.45 -48.84 77.88
N ARG A 345 -13.66 -49.17 78.37
CA ARG A 345 -14.36 -50.42 78.02
C ARG A 345 -15.60 -50.62 78.89
N SER A 346 -16.49 -51.39 78.28
CA SER A 346 -17.89 -51.66 78.56
C SER A 346 -18.21 -52.44 79.83
N LYS A 347 -19.51 -52.38 80.16
CA LYS A 347 -20.34 -53.41 80.81
C LYS A 347 -20.19 -53.56 82.34
N SER A 348 -21.20 -53.10 83.08
CA SER A 348 -22.34 -53.93 83.52
C SER A 348 -22.95 -53.39 84.84
N ILE A 349 -24.29 -53.46 84.91
CA ILE A 349 -25.16 -53.16 86.05
C ILE A 349 -25.27 -54.46 86.89
N PRO A 350 -25.26 -54.42 88.24
CA PRO A 350 -26.53 -54.44 89.00
C PRO A 350 -26.60 -53.50 90.23
N ILE A 351 -27.84 -53.09 90.48
CA ILE A 351 -28.41 -52.29 91.59
C ILE A 351 -28.15 -52.97 92.96
N PRO A 352 -27.88 -52.21 94.06
CA PRO A 352 -28.95 -51.99 95.04
C PRO A 352 -29.06 -50.55 95.58
N THR A 353 -30.29 -50.05 95.55
CA THR A 353 -30.99 -49.31 96.63
C THR A 353 -30.13 -48.48 97.61
N SER A 354 -30.27 -47.15 97.57
CA SER A 354 -31.13 -46.43 98.51
C SER A 354 -31.15 -44.93 98.20
N ARG A 355 -32.31 -44.32 98.44
CA ARG A 355 -32.60 -42.89 98.35
C ARG A 355 -31.68 -42.10 99.27
N THR A 356 -31.16 -40.97 98.78
CA THR A 356 -31.42 -39.66 99.40
C THR A 356 -31.05 -38.53 98.45
N GLU A 357 -31.83 -37.47 98.53
CA GLU A 357 -31.88 -36.34 97.62
C GLU A 357 -30.62 -35.47 97.63
N HIS A 358 -30.27 -34.88 96.48
CA HIS A 358 -30.18 -33.42 96.38
C HIS A 358 -30.11 -32.96 94.92
N ARG A 359 -31.17 -32.26 94.50
CA ARG A 359 -31.22 -31.41 93.30
C ARG A 359 -30.08 -30.39 93.33
N ARG A 360 -29.26 -30.35 92.27
CA ARG A 360 -28.56 -29.12 91.86
C ARG A 360 -28.49 -29.00 90.34
N PHE A 361 -29.52 -28.33 89.83
CA PHE A 361 -29.56 -27.41 88.67
C PHE A 361 -28.34 -27.37 87.74
N SER A 362 -28.48 -27.94 86.54
CA SER A 362 -27.77 -27.47 85.34
C SER A 362 -28.81 -27.07 84.31
N LYS A 363 -29.27 -25.81 84.36
CA LYS A 363 -30.03 -25.23 83.26
C LYS A 363 -29.04 -24.93 82.14
N LYS A 364 -28.98 -25.86 81.18
CA LYS A 364 -28.40 -25.66 79.85
C LYS A 364 -29.00 -24.39 79.24
N LEU A 365 -28.12 -23.48 78.82
CA LEU A 365 -28.40 -22.33 77.97
C LEU A 365 -29.24 -22.76 76.75
N THR A 366 -30.52 -22.39 76.71
CA THR A 366 -31.31 -22.40 75.48
C THR A 366 -30.98 -21.13 74.70
N LYS A 367 -30.00 -21.25 73.80
CA LYS A 367 -29.70 -20.25 72.77
C LYS A 367 -30.86 -20.25 71.77
N ILE A 368 -31.54 -19.11 71.61
CA ILE A 368 -32.63 -18.93 70.66
C ILE A 368 -32.05 -19.14 69.24
N PRO A 369 -32.57 -20.07 68.41
CA PRO A 369 -32.01 -20.33 67.09
C PRO A 369 -32.28 -19.16 66.14
N SER A 370 -31.30 -18.82 65.29
CA SER A 370 -31.48 -17.76 64.30
C SER A 370 -32.49 -18.20 63.23
N LYS A 371 -33.22 -17.25 62.61
CA LYS A 371 -34.19 -17.55 61.53
C LYS A 371 -33.58 -18.38 60.39
N PHE A 372 -32.28 -18.22 60.14
CA PHE A 372 -31.52 -18.98 59.16
C PHE A 372 -31.32 -20.45 59.55
N GLN A 373 -31.17 -20.75 60.85
CA GLN A 373 -31.11 -22.12 61.36
C GLN A 373 -32.47 -22.81 61.30
N MET A 374 -33.58 -22.08 61.51
CA MET A 374 -34.93 -22.62 61.31
C MET A 374 -35.22 -22.87 59.83
N LEU A 375 -34.80 -21.98 58.94
CA LEU A 375 -34.95 -22.18 57.49
C LEU A 375 -34.08 -23.35 57.00
N GLY A 376 -32.85 -23.45 57.50
CA GLY A 376 -31.95 -24.57 57.22
C GLY A 376 -32.52 -25.90 57.69
N SER A 377 -33.03 -25.96 58.92
CA SER A 377 -33.66 -27.18 59.46
C SER A 377 -34.96 -27.53 58.72
N TRP A 378 -35.75 -26.54 58.29
CA TRP A 378 -36.94 -26.77 57.46
C TRP A 378 -36.55 -27.30 56.07
N LEU A 379 -35.56 -26.69 55.42
CA LEU A 379 -35.06 -27.13 54.11
C LEU A 379 -34.47 -28.53 54.20
N GLU A 380 -33.67 -28.81 55.24
CA GLU A 380 -33.09 -30.12 55.49
C GLU A 380 -34.19 -31.17 55.66
N ASN A 381 -35.17 -30.92 56.52
CA ASN A 381 -36.28 -31.86 56.74
C ASN A 381 -37.19 -31.99 55.51
N HIS A 382 -37.36 -30.92 54.71
CA HIS A 382 -38.11 -30.96 53.46
C HIS A 382 -37.37 -31.76 52.37
N LEU A 383 -36.07 -31.52 52.19
CA LEU A 383 -35.24 -32.29 51.27
C LEU A 383 -35.16 -33.75 51.72
N GLU A 384 -34.99 -34.01 53.01
CA GLU A 384 -34.97 -35.37 53.57
C GLU A 384 -36.29 -36.10 53.29
N THR A 385 -37.44 -35.48 53.57
CA THR A 385 -38.75 -36.09 53.31
C THR A 385 -39.01 -36.29 51.81
N GLN A 386 -38.63 -35.34 50.95
CA GLN A 386 -38.80 -35.46 49.50
C GLN A 386 -37.85 -36.49 48.88
N PHE A 387 -36.56 -36.48 49.23
CA PHE A 387 -35.61 -37.48 48.75
C PHE A 387 -35.87 -38.85 49.35
N MET A 388 -36.36 -38.95 50.60
CA MET A 388 -36.81 -40.22 51.17
C MET A 388 -38.04 -40.74 50.42
N SER A 389 -39.03 -39.89 50.13
CA SER A 389 -40.20 -40.24 49.34
C SER A 389 -39.83 -40.68 47.91
N TRP A 390 -38.96 -39.92 47.24
CA TRP A 390 -38.43 -40.23 45.91
C TRP A 390 -37.59 -41.51 45.91
N GLY A 391 -36.71 -41.68 46.89
CA GLY A 391 -35.91 -42.89 47.07
C GLY A 391 -36.79 -44.12 47.34
N LEU A 392 -37.85 -43.97 48.13
CA LEU A 392 -38.85 -45.02 48.37
C LEU A 392 -39.65 -45.34 47.10
N PHE A 393 -39.97 -44.33 46.29
CA PHE A 393 -40.61 -44.49 44.99
C PHE A 393 -39.72 -45.28 44.02
N VAL A 394 -38.43 -44.91 43.91
CA VAL A 394 -37.45 -45.59 43.05
C VAL A 394 -37.18 -47.02 43.52
N SER A 395 -37.05 -47.23 44.84
CA SER A 395 -36.74 -48.54 45.42
C SER A 395 -37.93 -49.52 45.43
N ARG A 396 -39.17 -49.04 45.31
CA ARG A 396 -40.36 -49.89 45.14
C ARG A 396 -40.37 -50.69 43.84
N LYS A 397 -39.77 -50.15 42.76
CA LYS A 397 -39.74 -50.79 41.42
C LYS A 397 -38.40 -50.51 40.68
N PRO A 398 -37.25 -50.98 41.20
CA PRO A 398 -35.94 -50.56 40.71
C PRO A 398 -35.68 -50.96 39.25
N ILE A 399 -36.11 -52.16 38.84
CA ILE A 399 -35.93 -52.67 37.47
C ILE A 399 -36.66 -51.78 36.46
N THR A 400 -37.89 -51.33 36.77
CA THR A 400 -38.66 -50.47 35.85
C THR A 400 -38.01 -49.10 35.65
N ILE A 401 -37.48 -48.52 36.73
CA ILE A 401 -36.79 -47.22 36.68
C ILE A 401 -35.48 -47.34 35.90
N MET A 402 -34.70 -48.41 36.11
CA MET A 402 -33.49 -48.68 35.33
C MET A 402 -33.78 -48.80 33.83
N VAL A 403 -34.77 -49.63 33.46
CA VAL A 403 -35.15 -49.80 32.05
C VAL A 403 -35.64 -48.49 31.44
N LEU A 404 -36.45 -47.73 32.16
CA LEU A 404 -36.93 -46.42 31.70
C LEU A 404 -35.77 -45.43 31.50
N SER A 405 -34.82 -45.37 32.44
CA SER A 405 -33.64 -44.50 32.33
C SER A 405 -32.75 -44.89 31.15
N LEU A 406 -32.50 -46.20 30.93
CA LEU A 406 -31.75 -46.69 29.78
C LEU A 406 -32.46 -46.40 28.47
N PHE A 407 -33.79 -46.55 28.44
CA PHE A 407 -34.61 -46.20 27.28
C PHE A 407 -34.48 -44.71 26.95
N VAL A 408 -34.62 -43.83 27.94
CA VAL A 408 -34.49 -42.37 27.77
C VAL A 408 -33.08 -41.98 27.33
N CYS A 409 -32.04 -42.54 27.95
CA CYS A 409 -30.66 -42.32 27.54
C CYS A 409 -30.42 -42.80 26.10
N SER A 410 -30.97 -43.96 25.72
CA SER A 410 -30.85 -44.48 24.36
C SER A 410 -31.57 -43.61 23.33
N VAL A 411 -32.77 -43.11 23.64
CA VAL A 411 -33.51 -42.18 22.76
C VAL A 411 -32.72 -40.87 22.56
N PHE A 412 -32.15 -40.29 23.61
CA PHE A 412 -31.31 -39.10 23.47
C PHE A 412 -30.01 -39.38 22.72
N SER A 413 -29.40 -40.56 22.95
CA SER A 413 -28.17 -40.98 22.24
C SER A 413 -28.42 -41.22 20.75
N LEU A 414 -29.63 -41.66 20.37
CA LEU A 414 -30.03 -41.85 18.98
C LEU A 414 -30.06 -40.50 18.22
N GLY A 415 -30.37 -39.39 18.90
CA GLY A 415 -30.31 -38.05 18.32
C GLY A 415 -28.91 -37.64 17.86
N LEU A 416 -27.87 -38.08 18.57
CA LEU A 416 -26.48 -37.86 18.16
C LEU A 416 -26.10 -38.68 16.92
N PHE A 417 -26.66 -39.88 16.75
CA PHE A 417 -26.37 -40.71 15.58
C PHE A 417 -27.10 -40.21 14.32
N LEU A 418 -28.32 -39.69 14.46
CA LEU A 418 -29.17 -39.33 13.32
C LEU A 418 -28.98 -37.89 12.83
N ASN A 419 -28.67 -36.93 13.71
CA ASN A 419 -28.74 -35.49 13.38
C ASN A 419 -27.49 -34.69 13.80
N PHE A 420 -26.38 -35.33 14.16
CA PHE A 420 -25.16 -34.61 14.52
C PHE A 420 -24.34 -34.30 13.27
N ASP A 421 -24.25 -33.00 12.94
CA ASP A 421 -23.37 -32.48 11.90
C ASP A 421 -22.26 -31.64 12.54
N VAL A 422 -21.03 -31.81 12.05
CA VAL A 422 -19.84 -31.15 12.60
C VAL A 422 -19.36 -30.09 11.62
N THR A 423 -19.48 -28.82 12.03
CA THR A 423 -18.84 -27.72 11.31
C THR A 423 -17.32 -27.82 11.48
N THR A 424 -16.61 -28.19 10.42
CA THR A 424 -15.15 -28.33 10.39
C THR A 424 -14.45 -27.10 9.83
N ASN A 425 -15.18 -26.22 9.13
CA ASN A 425 -14.62 -25.01 8.54
C ASN A 425 -14.28 -24.00 9.65
N PRO A 426 -13.00 -23.61 9.81
CA PRO A 426 -12.61 -22.64 10.83
C PRO A 426 -13.30 -21.29 10.66
N VAL A 427 -13.57 -20.85 9.43
CA VAL A 427 -14.22 -19.55 9.20
C VAL A 427 -15.65 -19.56 9.76
N ASP A 428 -16.39 -20.66 9.58
CA ASP A 428 -17.76 -20.78 10.08
C ASP A 428 -17.81 -20.91 11.62
N LEU A 429 -16.70 -21.34 12.24
CA LEU A 429 -16.55 -21.41 13.70
C LEU A 429 -16.22 -20.04 14.32
N TRP A 430 -15.41 -19.23 13.65
CA TRP A 430 -14.87 -17.99 14.20
C TRP A 430 -15.55 -16.71 13.69
N VAL A 431 -16.29 -16.80 12.59
CA VAL A 431 -16.92 -15.66 11.92
C VAL A 431 -18.42 -15.89 11.82
N SER A 432 -19.21 -14.98 12.39
CA SER A 432 -20.67 -15.10 12.31
C SER A 432 -21.17 -14.95 10.87
N PRO A 433 -22.15 -15.75 10.43
CA PRO A 433 -22.65 -15.74 9.05
C PRO A 433 -23.30 -14.40 8.65
N GLY A 434 -23.80 -13.62 9.62
CA GLY A 434 -24.41 -12.31 9.38
C GLY A 434 -23.43 -11.13 9.38
N SER A 435 -22.15 -11.34 9.69
CA SER A 435 -21.16 -10.27 9.77
C SER A 435 -20.83 -9.65 8.42
N GLU A 436 -20.45 -8.37 8.42
CA GLU A 436 -20.00 -7.65 7.22
C GLU A 436 -18.77 -8.32 6.60
N ALA A 437 -17.76 -8.64 7.42
CA ALA A 437 -16.57 -9.36 6.98
C ALA A 437 -16.88 -10.69 6.28
N ARG A 438 -17.94 -11.42 6.71
CA ARG A 438 -18.36 -12.65 6.04
C ARG A 438 -18.98 -12.37 4.67
N LYS A 439 -19.82 -11.34 4.56
CA LYS A 439 -20.44 -10.93 3.29
C LYS A 439 -19.40 -10.45 2.29
N ASP A 440 -18.44 -9.65 2.73
CA ASP A 440 -17.35 -9.15 1.89
C ASP A 440 -16.48 -10.30 1.36
N MET A 441 -16.17 -11.27 2.23
CA MET A 441 -15.44 -12.48 1.83
C MET A 441 -16.23 -13.32 0.82
N GLU A 442 -17.53 -13.54 1.06
CA GLU A 442 -18.38 -14.30 0.14
C GLU A 442 -18.55 -13.59 -1.21
N ASP A 443 -18.67 -12.26 -1.20
CA ASP A 443 -18.74 -11.45 -2.42
C ASP A 443 -17.41 -11.48 -3.19
N TYR A 444 -16.28 -11.34 -2.50
CA TYR A 444 -14.96 -11.48 -3.08
C TYR A 444 -14.77 -12.87 -3.71
N ASN A 445 -15.05 -13.93 -2.95
CA ASN A 445 -14.88 -15.30 -3.43
C ASN A 445 -15.78 -15.62 -4.64
N LYS A 446 -16.98 -15.01 -4.69
CA LYS A 446 -17.89 -15.16 -5.83
C LYS A 446 -17.35 -14.52 -7.11
N HIS A 447 -16.67 -13.38 -7.00
CA HIS A 447 -16.19 -12.63 -8.17
C HIS A 447 -14.76 -13.01 -8.58
N PHE A 448 -13.90 -13.38 -7.62
CA PHE A 448 -12.47 -13.56 -7.84
C PHE A 448 -11.95 -14.99 -7.57
N GLY A 449 -12.78 -15.87 -6.99
CA GLY A 449 -12.40 -17.25 -6.62
C GLY A 449 -11.68 -17.33 -5.28
#